data_AF-A0A7J8Z1T6-F1
#
_entry.id   AF-A0A7J8Z1T6-F1
#
_cell.length_a   1.000
_cell.length_b   1.000
_cell.length_c   1.000
_cell.angle_alpha   90.00
_cell.angle_beta   90.00
_cell.angle_gamma   90.00
#
_symmetry.space_group_name_H-M   'P 1'
#
loop_
_entity.id
_entity.type
_entity.pdbx_description
1 polymer ?
#
loop_
_entity_poly.entity_id
_entity_poly.type
_entity_poly.pdbx_seq_one_letter_code
_entity_poly.pdbx_strand_id
1 'polypeptide(L)'
;MKQYGVTAQVAYHGFNKHIENSWKEINKEFLKPTEMPIPVLNRSLNLARTRDVLYREGDGYTHVGKAAKGGITSLLIEPVPL
;
A
#
# COMPACT_ATOMS: atom_id res chain seq x y z
N MET A 1 19.90 -8.40 2.01
CA MET A 1 20.81 -9.55 1.88
C MET A 1 22.27 -9.11 1.90
N LYS A 2 22.82 -8.55 0.80
CA LYS A 2 24.25 -8.19 0.68
C LYS A 2 24.81 -7.33 1.82
N GLN A 3 24.11 -6.25 2.20
CA GLN A 3 24.57 -5.32 3.24
C GLN A 3 24.75 -5.96 4.62
N TYR A 4 23.91 -6.93 4.96
CA TYR A 4 23.88 -7.54 6.30
C TYR A 4 24.25 -9.03 6.30
N GLY A 5 24.62 -9.59 5.15
CA GLY A 5 24.93 -11.02 5.02
C GLY A 5 23.75 -11.97 5.30
N VAL A 6 22.51 -11.49 5.27
CA VAL A 6 21.32 -12.27 5.66
C VAL A 6 20.61 -12.96 4.48
N THR A 7 19.83 -14.00 4.77
CA THR A 7 18.98 -14.71 3.80
C THR A 7 17.87 -13.80 3.25
N ALA A 8 17.28 -14.21 2.12
CA ALA A 8 16.15 -13.50 1.51
C ALA A 8 14.95 -13.41 2.46
N GLN A 9 14.64 -14.49 3.17
CA GLN A 9 13.52 -14.54 4.12
C GLN A 9 13.71 -13.57 5.29
N VAL A 10 14.93 -13.49 5.85
CA VAL A 10 15.25 -12.53 6.93
C VAL A 10 15.15 -11.10 6.42
N ALA A 11 15.65 -10.82 5.20
CA ALA A 11 15.51 -9.50 4.59
C ALA A 11 14.03 -9.13 4.36
N TYR A 12 13.22 -10.07 3.86
CA TYR A 12 11.78 -9.87 3.64
C TYR A 12 11.04 -9.55 4.94
N HIS A 13 11.33 -10.29 6.01
CA HIS A 13 10.76 -10.01 7.33
C HIS A 13 11.16 -8.61 7.83
N GLY A 14 12.42 -8.22 7.66
CA GLY A 14 12.89 -6.87 7.99
C GLY A 14 12.13 -5.78 7.24
N PHE A 15 11.96 -5.93 5.92
CA PHE A 15 11.18 -4.97 5.12
C PHE A 15 9.72 -4.90 5.56
N ASN A 16 9.06 -6.03 5.83
CA ASN A 16 7.67 -6.03 6.30
C ASN A 16 7.52 -5.30 7.64
N LYS A 17 8.48 -5.48 8.57
CA LYS A 17 8.49 -4.73 9.82
C LYS A 17 8.64 -3.22 9.59
N HIS A 18 9.47 -2.81 8.64
CA HIS A 18 9.58 -1.40 8.26
C HIS A 18 8.28 -0.86 7.69
N ILE A 19 7.63 -1.60 6.78
CA ILE A 19 6.33 -1.21 6.20
C ILE A 19 5.27 -1.06 7.30
N GLU A 20 5.18 -2.03 8.22
CA GLU A 20 4.23 -1.99 9.34
C GLU A 20 4.47 -0.76 10.25
N ASN A 21 5.74 -0.46 10.56
CA ASN A 21 6.09 0.70 11.35
C ASN A 21 5.75 2.01 10.62
N SER A 22 6.03 2.11 9.32
CA SER A 22 5.68 3.29 8.52
C SER A 22 4.17 3.52 8.47
N TRP A 23 3.34 2.47 8.41
CA TRP A 23 1.89 2.61 8.54
C TRP A 23 1.48 3.21 9.90
N LYS A 24 2.11 2.76 11.00
CA LYS A 24 1.85 3.32 12.34
C LYS A 24 2.28 4.78 12.44
N GLU A 25 3.40 5.14 11.84
CA GLU A 25 3.89 6.53 11.80
C GLU A 25 2.93 7.43 11.03
N ILE A 26 2.51 7.03 9.82
CA ILE A 26 1.51 7.77 9.03
C ILE A 26 0.25 8.01 9.87
N ASN A 27 -0.30 6.96 10.49
CA ASN A 27 -1.50 7.08 11.32
C ASN A 27 -1.29 8.05 12.50
N LYS A 28 -0.12 8.00 13.16
CA LYS A 28 0.22 8.90 14.27
C LYS A 28 0.34 10.36 13.82
N GLU A 29 0.93 10.63 12.67
CA GLU A 29 1.05 11.99 12.16
C GLU A 29 -0.30 12.58 11.74
N PHE A 30 -1.22 11.77 11.21
CA PHE A 30 -2.59 12.21 10.91
C PHE A 30 -3.42 12.56 12.15
N LEU A 31 -3.00 12.17 13.36
CA LEU A 31 -3.66 12.56 14.62
C LEU A 31 -3.20 13.92 15.16
N LYS A 32 -2.14 14.50 14.60
CA LYS A 32 -1.59 15.79 15.01
C LYS A 32 -2.10 16.91 14.09
N PRO A 33 -2.02 18.18 14.51
CA PRO A 33 -2.19 19.29 13.59
C PRO A 33 -1.22 19.16 12.41
N THR A 34 -1.74 19.34 11.19
CA THR A 34 -0.97 19.19 9.97
C THR A 34 -0.65 20.55 9.35
N GLU A 35 0.56 20.69 8.82
CA GLU A 35 0.98 21.92 8.11
C GLU A 35 0.27 22.07 6.76
N MET A 36 -0.11 20.94 6.15
CA MET A 36 -0.78 20.88 4.85
C MET A 36 -2.26 20.54 4.99
N PRO A 37 -3.11 20.97 4.04
CA PRO A 37 -4.50 20.56 3.99
C PRO A 37 -4.64 19.03 3.90
N ILE A 38 -5.57 18.46 4.67
CA ILE A 38 -5.89 17.02 4.66
C ILE A 38 -6.10 16.45 3.25
N PRO A 39 -6.76 17.14 2.29
CA PRO A 39 -6.89 16.63 0.93
C PRO A 39 -5.57 16.39 0.21
N VAL A 40 -4.54 17.18 0.50
CA VAL A 40 -3.19 17.00 -0.06
C VAL A 40 -2.52 15.77 0.56
N LEU A 41 -2.59 15.62 1.88
CA LEU A 41 -2.04 14.47 2.59
C LEU A 41 -2.72 13.16 2.20
N ASN A 42 -4.04 13.21 1.96
CA ASN A 42 -4.82 12.08 1.48
C ASN A 42 -4.34 11.58 0.12
N ARG A 43 -3.78 12.43 -0.75
CA ARG A 43 -3.19 11.97 -2.02
C ARG A 43 -2.00 11.04 -1.76
N SER A 44 -1.07 11.45 -0.90
CA SER A 44 0.09 10.63 -0.50
C SER A 44 -0.33 9.33 0.17
N LEU A 45 -1.28 9.41 1.11
CA LEU A 45 -1.85 8.24 1.78
C LEU A 45 -2.51 7.27 0.80
N ASN A 46 -3.27 7.78 -0.16
CA ASN A 46 -3.93 6.94 -1.16
C ASN A 46 -2.93 6.30 -2.12
N LEU A 47 -1.82 6.94 -2.46
CA LEU A 47 -0.73 6.30 -3.22
C LEU A 47 -0.14 5.09 -2.48
N ALA A 48 0.09 5.22 -1.17
CA ALA A 48 0.55 4.09 -0.35
C ALA A 48 -0.48 2.95 -0.32
N ARG A 49 -1.78 3.26 -0.19
CA ARG A 49 -2.88 2.29 -0.25
C ARG A 49 -2.96 1.60 -1.61
N THR A 50 -2.79 2.35 -2.71
CA THR A 50 -2.78 1.77 -4.06
C THR A 50 -1.63 0.78 -4.23
N ARG A 51 -0.44 1.08 -3.70
CA ARG A 51 0.68 0.13 -3.69
C ARG A 51 0.35 -1.13 -2.91
N ASP A 52 -0.24 -1.01 -1.72
CA ASP A 52 -0.66 -2.17 -0.92
C ASP A 52 -1.65 -3.06 -1.69
N VAL A 53 -2.64 -2.47 -2.36
CA VAL A 53 -3.63 -3.22 -3.16
C VAL A 53 -2.98 -3.91 -4.37
N LEU A 54 -2.17 -3.19 -5.14
CA LEU A 54 -1.59 -3.72 -6.39
C LEU A 54 -0.52 -4.78 -6.14
N TYR A 55 0.20 -4.70 -5.02
CA TYR A 55 1.37 -5.56 -4.76
C TYR A 55 1.15 -6.64 -3.69
N ARG A 56 -0.07 -6.77 -3.17
CA ARG A 56 -0.41 -7.74 -2.11
C ARG A 56 -0.10 -9.19 -2.49
N GLU A 57 -0.36 -9.57 -3.73
CA GLU A 57 -0.24 -10.95 -4.23
C GLU A 57 0.91 -11.12 -5.25
N GLY A 58 1.80 -10.13 -5.35
CA GLY A 58 2.82 -10.05 -6.41
C GLY A 58 2.63 -8.81 -7.28
N ASP A 59 3.28 -8.74 -8.44
CA ASP A 59 3.20 -7.56 -9.31
C ASP A 59 1.87 -7.49 -10.07
N GLY A 60 0.83 -6.97 -9.42
CA GLY A 60 -0.49 -6.79 -10.01
C GLY A 60 -0.62 -5.59 -10.96
N TYR A 61 0.43 -4.78 -11.12
CA TYR A 61 0.44 -3.66 -12.06
C TYR A 61 0.86 -4.10 -13.46
N THR A 62 2.01 -4.77 -13.57
CA THR A 62 2.49 -5.29 -14.86
C THR A 62 1.78 -6.59 -15.23
N HIS A 63 1.56 -7.46 -14.24
CA HIS A 63 0.91 -8.75 -14.41
C HIS A 63 -0.46 -8.72 -13.75
N VAL A 64 -1.44 -8.12 -14.46
CA VAL A 64 -2.78 -7.85 -13.92
C VAL A 64 -3.44 -9.14 -13.41
N GLY A 65 -3.42 -9.30 -12.09
CA GLY A 65 -3.96 -10.46 -11.38
C GLY A 65 -5.46 -10.33 -11.08
N LYS A 66 -6.01 -11.37 -10.45
CA LYS A 66 -7.43 -11.43 -10.07
C LYS A 66 -7.84 -10.27 -9.15
N ALA A 67 -7.00 -9.92 -8.18
CA ALA A 67 -7.29 -8.83 -7.24
C ALA A 67 -7.43 -7.47 -7.95
N ALA A 68 -6.47 -7.11 -8.80
CA ALA A 68 -6.51 -5.85 -9.56
C ALA A 68 -7.69 -5.82 -10.53
N LYS A 69 -7.90 -6.91 -11.30
CA LYS A 69 -9.03 -7.02 -12.24
C LYS A 69 -10.38 -6.92 -11.53
N GLY A 70 -10.56 -7.65 -10.42
CA GLY A 70 -11.79 -7.64 -9.63
C GLY A 70 -12.08 -6.26 -9.04
N GLY A 71 -11.06 -5.57 -8.52
CA GLY A 71 -11.19 -4.20 -8.03
C GLY A 71 -11.60 -3.21 -9.13
N ILE A 72 -10.98 -3.28 -10.31
CA ILE A 72 -11.35 -2.43 -11.46
C ILE A 72 -12.80 -2.70 -11.88
N THR A 73 -13.17 -3.98 -12.02
CA THR A 73 -14.53 -4.36 -12.41
C THR A 73 -15.56 -3.81 -11.43
N SER A 74 -15.38 -4.06 -10.12
CA SER A 74 -16.33 -3.64 -9.10
C SER A 74 -16.43 -2.12 -8.92
N LEU A 75 -15.36 -1.36 -9.20
CA LEU A 75 -15.34 0.08 -8.98
C LEU A 75 -15.71 0.90 -10.22
N LEU A 76 -15.39 0.40 -11.42
CA LEU A 76 -15.43 1.19 -12.65
C LEU A 76 -16.26 0.58 -13.79
N ILE A 77 -16.72 -0.68 -13.64
CA ILE A 77 -17.46 -1.38 -14.70
C ILE A 77 -18.85 -1.78 -14.21
N GLU A 78 -18.95 -2.50 -13.11
CA GLU A 78 -20.20 -3.01 -12.58
C GLU A 78 -20.89 -1.97 -11.69
N PRO A 79 -22.18 -1.65 -11.93
CA PRO A 79 -22.92 -0.75 -11.06
C PRO A 79 -23.24 -1.45 -9.73
N VAL A 80 -23.37 -0.65 -8.65
CA VAL A 80 -23.88 -1.15 -7.37
C VAL A 80 -25.37 -1.50 -7.55
N PRO A 81 -25.79 -2.75 -7.24
CA PRO A 81 -27.20 -3.12 -7.27
C PRO A 81 -28.02 -2.23 -6.32
N LEU A 82 -29.22 -1.84 -6.76
CA LEU A 82 -30.18 -1.06 -5.97
C LEU A 82 -31.02 -1.95 -5.05
#